data_AF-A0A6N3E9R5-F1
#
_entry.id   AF-A0A6N3E9R5-F1
#
_cell.length_a   1.000
_cell.length_b   1.000
_cell.length_c   1.000
_cell.angle_alpha   90.00
_cell.angle_beta   90.00
_cell.angle_gamma   90.00
#
_symmetry.space_group_name_H-M   'P 1'
#
loop_
_entity.id
_entity.type
_entity.pdbx_description
1 polymer ?
#
loop_
_entity_poly.entity_id
_entity_poly.type
_entity_poly.pdbx_seq_one_letter_code
_entity_poly.pdbx_strand_id
1 'polypeptide(L)'
;MDNYIFNIRDSIKVFLYSTLVCLLTFPINGLSFGWSAIISATCYAIVTYRLLNKYKGLYLEVLFFIFAGQIWLELPIRMVSFKASLCSLMITFFEIWNIFMAAWYYKSKSKILLLMGILVWIYFIFFGHIEWMEFALQKDISLYDFYIGVFKR
;
A
#
# COMPACT_ATOMS: atom_id res chain seq x y z
N MET A 1 -11.71 -12.21 -29.79
CA MET A 1 -11.01 -11.63 -28.63
C MET A 1 -9.71 -11.07 -29.17
N ASP A 2 -9.65 -9.75 -29.34
CA ASP A 2 -8.43 -9.11 -29.77
C ASP A 2 -7.42 -9.21 -28.62
N ASN A 3 -6.30 -9.88 -28.85
CA ASN A 3 -5.19 -9.93 -27.92
C ASN A 3 -4.60 -8.51 -27.83
N TYR A 4 -5.13 -7.71 -26.92
CA TYR A 4 -4.48 -6.46 -26.52
C TYR A 4 -3.16 -6.83 -25.85
N ILE A 5 -2.08 -6.87 -26.61
CA ILE A 5 -0.73 -6.99 -26.06
C ILE A 5 -0.51 -5.72 -25.22
N PHE A 6 -0.30 -5.90 -23.91
CA PHE A 6 0.03 -4.78 -23.04
C PHE A 6 1.38 -4.20 -23.48
N ASN A 7 1.34 -3.04 -24.14
CA ASN A 7 2.52 -2.45 -24.74
C ASN A 7 3.57 -2.12 -23.66
N ILE A 8 4.84 -2.37 -23.96
CA ILE A 8 6.00 -2.00 -23.12
C ILE A 8 5.91 -0.55 -22.63
N ARG A 9 5.48 0.38 -23.49
CA ARG A 9 5.34 1.79 -23.11
C ARG A 9 4.33 1.98 -21.97
N ASP A 10 3.21 1.28 -22.02
CA ASP A 10 2.17 1.38 -21.00
C ASP A 10 2.52 0.61 -19.73
N SER A 11 3.25 -0.49 -19.88
CA SER A 11 3.88 -1.22 -18.77
C SER A 11 4.80 -0.33 -17.96
N ILE A 12 5.70 0.39 -18.62
CA ILE A 12 6.62 1.35 -18.00
C ILE A 12 5.84 2.45 -17.27
N LYS A 13 4.74 2.96 -17.86
CA LYS A 13 3.92 3.98 -17.20
C LYS A 13 3.29 3.47 -15.91
N VAL A 14 2.68 2.28 -15.93
CA VAL A 14 2.06 1.68 -14.73
C VAL A 14 3.11 1.48 -13.63
N PHE A 15 4.27 0.95 -14.00
CA PHE A 15 5.42 0.78 -13.10
C PHE A 15 5.85 2.11 -12.48
N LEU A 16 6.04 3.16 -13.29
CA LEU A 16 6.47 4.47 -12.83
C LEU A 16 5.42 5.14 -11.93
N TYR A 17 4.12 4.99 -12.22
CA TYR A 17 3.07 5.52 -11.34
C TYR A 17 3.10 4.86 -9.96
N SER A 18 3.25 3.53 -9.92
CA SER A 18 3.36 2.80 -8.65
C SER A 18 4.61 3.22 -7.87
N THR A 19 5.76 3.28 -8.56
CA THR A 19 7.03 3.74 -7.99
C THR A 19 6.91 5.16 -7.43
N LEU A 20 6.21 6.06 -8.14
CA LEU A 20 5.99 7.44 -7.70
C LEU A 20 5.15 7.51 -6.43
N VAL A 21 4.10 6.68 -6.29
CA VAL A 21 3.32 6.61 -5.05
C VAL A 21 4.24 6.26 -3.89
N CYS A 22 5.03 5.20 -4.02
CA CYS A 22 6.00 4.79 -3.00
C CYS A 22 6.97 5.93 -2.63
N LEU A 23 7.57 6.60 -3.61
CA LEU A 23 8.52 7.70 -3.37
C LEU A 23 7.89 8.90 -2.67
N LEU A 24 6.63 9.22 -2.97
CA LEU A 24 5.94 10.37 -2.38
C LEU A 24 5.44 10.08 -0.96
N THR A 25 5.10 8.83 -0.65
CA THR A 25 4.57 8.45 0.66
C THR A 25 5.68 8.06 1.64
N PHE A 26 6.83 7.60 1.15
CA PHE A 26 7.96 7.18 1.98
C PHE A 26 8.45 8.24 2.99
N PRO A 27 8.58 9.54 2.66
CA PRO A 27 9.00 10.57 3.62
C PRO A 27 8.00 10.78 4.77
N ILE A 28 6.71 10.49 4.53
CA ILE A 28 5.62 10.67 5.51
C ILE A 28 5.78 9.69 6.68
N ASN A 29 6.46 8.55 6.47
CA ASN A 29 6.81 7.59 7.52
C ASN A 29 7.59 8.25 8.67
N GLY A 30 8.39 9.28 8.39
CA GLY A 30 9.16 10.00 9.40
C GLY A 30 8.34 10.95 10.28
N LEU A 31 7.12 11.28 9.89
CA LEU A 31 6.23 12.20 10.63
C LEU A 31 5.28 11.44 11.56
N SER A 32 4.58 10.45 11.01
CA SER A 32 3.73 9.53 11.78
C SER A 32 3.46 8.28 10.97
N PHE A 33 3.73 7.12 11.56
CA PHE A 33 3.48 5.82 10.94
C PHE A 33 1.99 5.60 10.66
N GLY A 34 1.11 6.01 11.58
CA GLY A 34 -0.35 5.87 11.41
C GLY A 34 -0.89 6.71 10.26
N TRP A 35 -0.49 7.98 10.17
CA TRP A 35 -0.90 8.83 9.06
C TRP A 35 -0.30 8.39 7.73
N SER A 36 0.96 7.94 7.73
CA SER A 36 1.59 7.43 6.52
C SER A 36 0.89 6.18 5.98
N ALA A 37 0.54 5.24 6.87
CA ALA A 37 -0.24 4.05 6.54
C ALA A 37 -1.56 4.41 5.83
N ILE A 38 -2.32 5.36 6.37
CA ILE A 38 -3.61 5.80 5.82
C ILE A 38 -3.42 6.45 4.45
N ILE A 39 -2.48 7.40 4.34
CA ILE A 39 -2.24 8.16 3.11
C ILE A 39 -1.75 7.22 2.00
N SER A 40 -0.73 6.40 2.28
CA SER A 40 -0.13 5.52 1.28
C SER A 40 -1.12 4.49 0.76
N ALA A 41 -1.82 3.81 1.67
CA ALA A 41 -2.85 2.84 1.30
C ALA A 41 -3.96 3.45 0.44
N THR A 42 -4.42 4.66 0.78
CA THR A 42 -5.44 5.39 0.01
C THR A 42 -4.92 5.76 -1.39
N CYS A 43 -3.68 6.25 -1.49
CA CYS A 43 -3.05 6.55 -2.77
C CYS A 43 -2.97 5.30 -3.66
N TYR A 44 -2.55 4.16 -3.12
CA TYR A 44 -2.51 2.90 -3.87
C TYR A 44 -3.89 2.42 -4.31
N ALA A 45 -4.93 2.54 -3.48
CA ALA A 45 -6.30 2.22 -3.89
C ALA A 45 -6.76 3.07 -5.09
N ILE A 46 -6.54 4.39 -5.02
CA ILE A 46 -6.93 5.34 -6.07
C ILE A 46 -6.16 5.07 -7.37
N VAL A 47 -4.84 4.94 -7.29
CA VAL A 47 -3.99 4.70 -8.46
C VAL A 47 -4.31 3.36 -9.10
N THR A 48 -4.48 2.30 -8.31
CA THR A 48 -4.87 0.98 -8.81
C THR A 48 -6.20 1.04 -9.55
N TYR A 49 -7.22 1.65 -8.95
CA TYR A 49 -8.53 1.78 -9.60
C TYR A 49 -8.48 2.60 -10.89
N ARG A 50 -7.69 3.68 -10.92
CA ARG A 50 -7.51 4.52 -12.12
C ARG A 50 -6.77 3.77 -13.24
N LEU A 51 -5.71 3.04 -12.92
CA LEU A 51 -4.93 2.31 -13.90
C LEU A 51 -5.72 1.13 -14.48
N LEU A 52 -6.48 0.41 -13.66
CA LEU A 52 -7.38 -0.64 -14.14
C LEU A 52 -8.49 -0.11 -15.06
N ASN A 53 -9.05 1.07 -14.76
CA ASN A 53 -10.01 1.72 -15.66
C ASN A 53 -9.41 2.20 -16.97
N LYS A 54 -8.14 2.65 -16.95
CA LYS A 54 -7.43 3.15 -18.13
C LYS A 54 -7.04 2.01 -19.08
N TYR A 55 -6.60 0.90 -18.52
CA TYR A 55 -6.11 -0.28 -19.26
C TYR A 55 -7.10 -1.44 -19.15
N LYS A 56 -8.35 -1.19 -19.60
CA LYS A 56 -9.45 -2.17 -19.51
C LYS A 56 -9.07 -3.48 -20.19
N GLY A 57 -9.35 -4.60 -19.52
CA GLY A 57 -9.09 -5.94 -20.04
C GLY A 57 -7.69 -6.50 -19.73
N LEU A 58 -6.76 -5.67 -19.24
CA LEU A 58 -5.36 -6.07 -18.95
C LEU A 58 -5.11 -6.09 -17.44
N TYR A 59 -6.03 -6.77 -16.74
CA TYR A 59 -6.11 -6.73 -15.28
C TYR A 59 -4.86 -7.29 -14.59
N LEU A 60 -4.39 -8.46 -15.05
CA LEU A 60 -3.25 -9.14 -14.43
C LEU A 60 -1.95 -8.40 -14.70
N GLU A 61 -1.80 -7.86 -15.91
CA GLU A 61 -0.65 -7.10 -16.36
C GLU A 61 -0.53 -5.79 -15.56
N VAL A 62 -1.63 -5.04 -15.41
CA VAL A 62 -1.64 -3.80 -14.62
C VAL A 62 -1.27 -4.09 -13.17
N LEU A 63 -1.85 -5.12 -12.55
CA LEU A 63 -1.50 -5.47 -11.17
C LEU A 63 -0.03 -5.89 -11.04
N PHE A 64 0.47 -6.70 -11.97
CA PHE A 64 1.87 -7.10 -11.99
C PHE A 64 2.80 -5.89 -12.00
N PHE A 65 2.57 -4.91 -12.87
CA PHE A 65 3.42 -3.71 -12.92
C PHE A 65 3.22 -2.77 -11.74
N ILE A 66 2.04 -2.74 -11.10
CA ILE A 66 1.85 -2.03 -9.83
C ILE A 66 2.73 -2.67 -8.75
N PHE A 67 2.64 -3.98 -8.55
CA PHE A 67 3.46 -4.68 -7.56
C PHE A 67 4.95 -4.58 -7.87
N ALA A 68 5.34 -4.68 -9.13
CA ALA A 68 6.74 -4.50 -9.54
C ALA A 68 7.29 -3.12 -9.14
N GLY A 69 6.52 -2.05 -9.35
CA GLY A 69 6.92 -0.69 -8.96
C GLY A 69 7.07 -0.51 -7.45
N GLN A 70 6.21 -1.15 -6.66
CA GLN A 70 6.28 -1.12 -5.20
C GLN A 70 7.48 -1.94 -4.67
N ILE A 71 7.63 -3.19 -5.14
CA ILE A 71 8.69 -4.11 -4.72
C ILE A 71 10.07 -3.58 -5.10
N TRP A 72 10.19 -2.94 -6.26
CA TRP A 72 11.47 -2.43 -6.77
C TRP A 72 12.21 -1.53 -5.79
N LEU A 73 11.49 -0.69 -5.04
CA LEU A 73 12.08 0.20 -4.04
C LEU A 73 12.16 -0.44 -2.66
N GLU A 74 11.11 -1.15 -2.25
CA GLU A 74 11.06 -1.68 -0.90
C GLU A 74 11.99 -2.85 -0.66
N LEU A 75 12.13 -3.75 -1.64
CA LEU A 75 12.92 -4.97 -1.48
C LEU A 75 14.40 -4.66 -1.18
N PRO A 76 15.09 -3.75 -1.92
CA PRO A 76 16.45 -3.36 -1.57
C PRO A 76 16.58 -2.77 -0.16
N ILE A 77 15.64 -1.91 0.26
CA ILE A 77 15.64 -1.29 1.60
C ILE A 77 15.57 -2.38 2.68
N ARG A 78 14.70 -3.37 2.49
CA ARG A 78 14.51 -4.49 3.42
C ARG A 78 15.69 -5.45 3.43
N MET A 79 16.32 -5.69 2.29
CA MET A 79 17.52 -6.53 2.21
C MET A 79 18.70 -5.89 2.94
N VAL A 80 18.87 -4.57 2.83
CA VAL A 80 19.97 -3.84 3.49
C VAL A 80 19.71 -3.67 4.98
N SER A 81 18.47 -3.42 5.39
CA SER A 81 18.15 -3.04 6.78
C SER A 81 16.84 -3.65 7.28
N PHE A 82 16.74 -4.97 7.27
CA PHE A 82 15.51 -5.70 7.63
C PHE A 82 14.95 -5.29 9.00
N LYS A 83 15.79 -5.32 10.05
CA LYS A 83 15.36 -5.01 11.43
C LYS A 83 14.79 -3.59 11.56
N ALA A 84 15.43 -2.59 10.92
CA ALA A 84 14.91 -1.22 10.94
C ALA A 84 13.65 -1.05 10.08
N SER A 85 13.46 -1.91 9.07
CA SER A 85 12.31 -1.86 8.15
C SER A 85 11.05 -2.59 8.67
N LEU A 86 11.12 -3.26 9.83
CA LEU A 86 10.01 -4.01 10.41
C LEU A 86 8.78 -3.13 10.68
N CYS A 87 8.99 -1.87 11.11
CA CYS A 87 7.90 -0.92 11.33
C CYS A 87 7.21 -0.55 10.01
N SER A 88 7.99 -0.27 8.95
CA SER A 88 7.45 0.02 7.62
C SER A 88 6.88 -1.20 6.89
N LEU A 89 7.17 -2.43 7.35
CA LEU A 89 6.64 -3.65 6.74
C LEU A 89 5.11 -3.73 6.82
N MET A 90 4.52 -3.27 7.92
CA MET A 90 3.07 -3.26 8.07
C MET A 90 2.40 -2.27 7.11
N ILE A 91 3.02 -1.11 6.85
CA ILE A 91 2.52 -0.14 5.87
C ILE A 91 2.37 -0.79 4.51
N THR A 92 3.39 -1.53 4.07
CA THR A 92 3.35 -2.26 2.80
C THR A 92 2.25 -3.30 2.76
N PHE A 93 1.98 -4.02 3.85
CA PHE A 93 0.85 -4.95 3.89
C PHE A 93 -0.48 -4.21 3.70
N PHE A 94 -0.64 -2.99 4.24
CA PHE A 94 -1.83 -2.18 3.99
C PHE A 94 -1.93 -1.67 2.56
N GLU A 95 -0.82 -1.28 1.95
CA GLU A 95 -0.77 -0.91 0.54
C GLU A 95 -1.19 -2.09 -0.34
N ILE A 96 -0.62 -3.28 -0.10
CA ILE A 96 -0.96 -4.52 -0.81
C ILE A 96 -2.45 -4.85 -0.64
N TRP A 97 -2.97 -4.78 0.59
CA TRP A 97 -4.41 -4.98 0.85
C TRP A 97 -5.27 -4.02 0.04
N ASN A 98 -4.90 -2.74 -0.03
CA ASN A 98 -5.66 -1.73 -0.76
C ASN A 98 -5.58 -1.89 -2.27
N ILE A 99 -4.44 -2.32 -2.81
CA ILE A 99 -4.31 -2.73 -4.22
C ILE A 99 -5.30 -3.87 -4.50
N PHE A 100 -5.32 -4.92 -3.68
CA PHE A 100 -6.24 -6.04 -3.86
C PHE A 100 -7.70 -5.63 -3.74
N MET A 101 -8.07 -4.83 -2.74
CA MET A 101 -9.45 -4.37 -2.56
C MET A 101 -9.92 -3.49 -3.71
N ALA A 102 -9.07 -2.57 -4.20
CA ALA A 102 -9.38 -1.73 -5.35
C ALA A 102 -9.56 -2.57 -6.62
N ALA A 103 -8.71 -3.57 -6.81
CA ALA A 103 -8.78 -4.47 -7.95
C ALA A 103 -10.00 -5.40 -7.89
N TRP A 104 -10.30 -5.93 -6.70
CA TRP A 104 -11.47 -6.74 -6.43
C TRP A 104 -12.74 -5.95 -6.69
N TYR A 105 -12.85 -4.73 -6.14
CA TYR A 105 -13.97 -3.85 -6.38
C TYR A 105 -14.11 -3.50 -7.87
N TYR A 106 -12.98 -3.26 -8.56
CA TYR A 106 -13.00 -3.01 -10.00
C TYR A 106 -13.65 -4.16 -10.77
N LYS A 107 -13.36 -5.42 -10.41
CA LYS A 107 -13.88 -6.63 -11.07
C LYS A 107 -15.32 -6.97 -10.67
N SER A 108 -15.63 -6.97 -9.37
CA SER A 108 -16.92 -7.44 -8.86
C SER A 108 -18.00 -6.35 -8.83
N LYS A 109 -17.60 -5.07 -8.75
CA LYS A 109 -18.46 -3.92 -8.46
C LYS A 109 -19.33 -4.09 -7.19
N SER A 110 -18.99 -5.03 -6.31
CA SER A 110 -19.76 -5.32 -5.10
C SER A 110 -19.46 -4.30 -4.02
N LYS A 111 -20.47 -3.50 -3.67
CA LYS A 111 -20.40 -2.53 -2.58
C LYS A 111 -20.26 -3.20 -1.21
N ILE A 112 -20.88 -4.38 -1.03
CA ILE A 112 -20.82 -5.13 0.23
C ILE A 112 -19.39 -5.61 0.49
N LEU A 113 -18.73 -6.18 -0.52
CA LEU A 113 -17.35 -6.64 -0.39
C LEU A 113 -16.39 -5.47 -0.15
N LEU A 114 -16.61 -4.33 -0.82
CA LEU A 114 -15.85 -3.11 -0.55
C LEU A 114 -16.01 -2.67 0.92
N LEU A 115 -17.24 -2.66 1.43
CA LEU A 115 -17.52 -2.25 2.81
C LEU A 115 -16.86 -3.21 3.82
N MET A 116 -16.92 -4.52 3.59
CA MET A 116 -16.21 -5.50 4.41
C MET A 116 -14.69 -5.26 4.39
N GLY A 117 -14.11 -5.00 3.23
CA GLY A 117 -12.67 -4.74 3.13
C GLY A 117 -12.24 -3.43 3.79
N ILE A 118 -13.09 -2.39 3.76
CA ILE A 118 -12.86 -1.14 4.51
C ILE A 118 -12.92 -1.41 6.02
N LEU A 119 -13.88 -2.20 6.50
CA LEU A 119 -13.97 -2.54 7.93
C LEU A 119 -12.74 -3.31 8.42
N VAL A 120 -12.27 -4.28 7.64
CA VAL A 120 -11.02 -5.00 7.93
C VAL A 120 -9.83 -4.05 7.95
N TRP A 121 -9.74 -3.14 6.97
CA TRP A 121 -8.67 -2.15 6.90
C TRP A 121 -8.67 -1.19 8.10
N ILE A 122 -9.85 -0.69 8.51
CA ILE A 122 -10.01 0.15 9.70
C ILE A 122 -9.53 -0.61 10.95
N TYR A 123 -9.98 -1.86 11.13
CA TYR A 123 -9.56 -2.67 12.27
C TYR A 123 -8.03 -2.82 12.32
N PHE A 124 -7.40 -3.17 11.21
CA PHE A 124 -5.95 -3.32 11.18
C PHE A 124 -5.20 -2.00 11.38
N ILE A 125 -5.70 -0.87 10.88
CA ILE A 125 -5.08 0.44 11.12
C ILE A 125 -5.09 0.81 12.60
N PHE A 126 -6.22 0.62 13.29
CA PHE A 126 -6.36 1.07 14.68
C PHE A 126 -5.81 0.08 15.69
N PHE A 127 -5.92 -1.22 15.45
CA PHE A 127 -5.56 -2.25 16.41
C PHE A 127 -4.35 -3.06 15.95
N GLY A 128 -4.44 -3.70 14.77
CA GLY A 128 -3.37 -4.57 14.28
C GLY A 128 -2.02 -3.86 14.06
N HIS A 129 -2.04 -2.58 13.68
CA HIS A 129 -0.82 -1.80 13.49
C HIS A 129 -0.14 -1.44 14.82
N ILE A 130 -0.90 -1.25 15.89
CA ILE A 130 -0.33 -1.00 17.22
C ILE A 130 0.37 -2.26 17.71
N GLU A 131 -0.32 -3.39 17.70
CA GLU A 131 0.25 -4.69 18.08
C GLU A 131 1.52 -5.02 17.28
N TRP A 132 1.52 -4.72 15.98
CA TRP A 132 2.69 -4.90 15.13
C TRP A 132 3.86 -3.98 15.51
N MET A 133 3.57 -2.73 15.83
CA MET A 133 4.60 -1.77 16.25
C MET A 133 5.19 -2.14 17.60
N GLU A 134 4.36 -2.62 18.54
CA GLU A 134 4.82 -3.12 19.84
C GLU A 134 5.74 -4.33 19.66
N PHE A 135 5.37 -5.25 18.75
CA PHE A 135 6.21 -6.37 18.36
C PHE A 135 7.53 -5.91 17.71
N ALA A 136 7.46 -4.99 16.75
CA ALA A 136 8.63 -4.55 15.98
C ALA A 136 9.62 -3.73 16.81
N LEU A 137 9.13 -2.93 17.76
CA LEU A 137 9.93 -2.06 18.63
C LEU A 137 10.23 -2.66 19.99
N GLN A 138 9.60 -3.79 20.36
CA GLN A 138 9.70 -4.42 21.67
C GLN A 138 9.39 -3.45 22.82
N LYS A 139 8.35 -2.63 22.63
CA LYS A 139 7.96 -1.57 23.57
C LYS A 139 6.45 -1.36 23.50
N ASP A 140 5.80 -1.13 24.64
CA ASP A 140 4.38 -0.76 24.70
C ASP A 140 4.14 0.61 24.06
N ILE A 141 3.13 0.71 23.21
CA ILE A 141 2.83 1.92 22.42
C ILE A 141 1.37 2.28 22.63
N SER A 142 1.13 3.46 23.22
CA SER A 142 -0.24 3.96 23.32
C SER A 142 -0.76 4.45 21.96
N LEU A 143 -2.09 4.35 21.78
CA LEU A 143 -2.77 4.83 20.57
C LEU A 143 -2.53 6.33 20.33
N TYR A 144 -2.39 7.11 21.40
CA TYR A 144 -2.07 8.55 21.33
C TYR A 144 -0.67 8.81 20.79
N ASP A 145 0.33 8.11 21.34
CA ASP A 145 1.73 8.26 20.93
C ASP A 145 1.93 7.84 19.46
N PHE A 146 1.16 6.86 19.01
CA PHE A 146 1.20 6.35 17.64
C PHE A 146 0.67 7.34 16.59
N TYR A 147 -0.49 7.97 16.83
CA TYR A 147 -1.13 8.86 15.86
C TYR A 147 -0.65 10.31 15.94
N ILE A 148 -0.22 10.78 17.11
CA ILE A 148 0.16 12.19 17.31
C ILE A 148 1.68 12.37 17.28
N GLY A 149 2.46 11.34 17.62
CA GLY A 149 3.89 11.30 17.35
C GLY A 149 4.66 12.54 17.82
N VAL A 150 4.49 12.99 19.06
CA VAL A 150 5.58 13.77 19.68
C VAL A 150 6.62 12.75 20.12
N PHE A 151 7.52 12.41 19.19
CA PHE A 151 8.81 11.85 19.58
C PHE A 151 9.50 12.87 20.49
N LYS A 152 9.25 12.79 21.79
CA LYS A 152 10.24 13.22 22.78
C LYS A 152 11.42 12.26 22.60
N ARG A 153 12.33 12.64 21.70
CA ARG A 153 13.73 12.23 21.81
C ARG A 153 14.30 12.83 23.09
#